data_AF-A0A7V6PZZ8-F1
#
_entry.id   AF-A0A7V6PZZ8-F1
#
_cell.length_a   1.000
_cell.length_b   1.000
_cell.length_c   1.000
_cell.angle_alpha   90.00
_cell.angle_beta   90.00
_cell.angle_gamma   90.00
#
_symmetry.space_group_name_H-M   'P 1'
#
loop_
_entity.id
_entity.type
_entity.pdbx_description
1 polymer ?
#
loop_
_entity_poly.entity_id
_entity_poly.type
_entity_poly.pdbx_seq_one_letter_code
_entity_poly.pdbx_strand_id
1 'polypeptide(L)'
;MYLILGVVGLLIAGFFIFKFSTGGADKTRNVSGDLKILKSEVSEIAKFYPYKAGRINMEVLAVKASDGTIRTALNTCQVCFASGKGYYKQQGDELICQNCGNRFKIDQIEKIRGGCNPVPITKENKTEDEESIIISQAFMEEHKELFRNWKK
;
A
#
# COMPACT_ATOMS: atom_id res chain seq x y z
N MET A 1 -19.24 16.24 68.03
CA MET A 1 -17.77 16.27 68.10
C MET A 1 -17.28 14.88 67.65
N TYR A 2 -16.60 14.80 66.49
CA TYR A 2 -15.91 13.66 65.81
C TYR A 2 -16.74 12.36 65.53
N LEU A 3 -17.03 11.88 64.31
CA LEU A 3 -16.31 11.67 63.03
C LEU A 3 -15.25 10.57 63.12
N ILE A 4 -15.53 9.33 62.64
CA ILE A 4 -14.64 8.51 61.77
C ILE A 4 -15.46 7.41 61.03
N LEU A 5 -15.19 7.28 59.73
CA LEU A 5 -15.61 6.22 58.79
C LEU A 5 -14.76 4.94 58.95
N GLY A 6 -15.31 3.76 58.62
CA GLY A 6 -14.54 2.51 58.51
C GLY A 6 -15.35 1.38 57.85
N VAL A 7 -14.72 0.61 56.96
CA VAL A 7 -15.28 -0.06 55.77
C VAL A 7 -15.42 -1.60 55.93
N VAL A 8 -16.10 -2.23 54.96
CA VAL A 8 -15.96 -3.63 54.45
C VAL A 8 -16.95 -4.66 55.06
N GLY A 9 -17.68 -5.48 54.29
CA GLY A 9 -17.71 -5.70 52.85
C GLY A 9 -18.86 -6.61 52.43
N LEU A 10 -19.24 -6.54 51.15
CA LEU A 10 -20.23 -7.43 50.53
C LEU A 10 -19.54 -8.24 49.44
N LEU A 11 -19.55 -9.55 49.64
CA LEU A 11 -18.99 -10.59 48.78
C LEU A 11 -19.69 -10.59 47.42
N ILE A 12 -18.93 -10.34 46.35
CA ILE A 12 -19.41 -10.44 44.97
C ILE A 12 -19.29 -11.90 44.55
N ALA A 13 -20.42 -12.62 44.51
CA ALA A 13 -20.51 -13.90 43.84
C ALA A 13 -20.43 -13.68 42.32
N GLY A 14 -19.28 -13.98 41.72
CA GLY A 14 -19.06 -13.89 40.29
C GLY A 14 -19.76 -15.03 39.55
N PHE A 15 -20.81 -14.70 38.80
CA PHE A 15 -21.36 -15.56 37.75
C PHE A 15 -21.48 -14.74 36.46
N PHE A 16 -20.35 -14.44 35.82
CA PHE A 16 -20.31 -13.85 34.49
C PHE A 16 -20.27 -14.98 33.45
N ILE A 17 -21.45 -15.32 32.91
CA ILE A 17 -21.56 -16.11 31.68
C ILE A 17 -21.17 -15.20 30.51
N PHE A 18 -19.90 -15.19 30.12
CA PHE A 18 -19.46 -14.56 28.88
C PHE A 18 -19.83 -15.49 27.71
N LYS A 19 -20.96 -15.22 27.05
CA LYS A 19 -21.27 -15.78 25.73
C LYS A 19 -20.28 -15.22 24.73
N PHE A 20 -19.23 -15.98 24.45
CA PHE A 20 -18.27 -15.71 23.39
C PHE A 20 -19.00 -15.80 22.03
N SER A 21 -19.40 -14.66 21.49
CA SER A 21 -19.92 -14.54 20.13
C SER A 21 -18.76 -14.75 19.18
N THR A 22 -18.69 -15.93 18.57
CA THR A 22 -17.76 -16.22 17.48
C THR A 22 -18.17 -15.37 16.28
N GLY A 23 -17.48 -14.24 16.12
CA GLY A 23 -17.57 -13.38 14.94
C GLY A 23 -17.33 -14.20 13.69
N GLY A 24 -18.33 -14.21 12.81
CA GLY A 24 -18.30 -14.90 11.54
C GLY A 24 -17.09 -14.48 10.70
N ALA A 25 -16.56 -15.45 9.96
CA ALA A 25 -15.59 -15.21 8.91
C ALA A 25 -16.15 -14.20 7.91
N ASP A 26 -15.67 -12.96 8.00
CA ASP A 26 -16.04 -11.94 7.04
C ASP A 26 -15.35 -12.27 5.70
N LYS A 27 -16.13 -12.90 4.82
CA LYS A 27 -15.77 -13.11 3.42
C LYS A 27 -16.32 -11.95 2.60
N THR A 28 -16.09 -10.72 3.05
CA THR A 28 -16.31 -9.52 2.25
C THR A 28 -15.36 -9.55 1.07
N ARG A 29 -15.94 -9.60 -0.13
CA ARG A 29 -15.22 -9.22 -1.34
C ARG A 29 -14.95 -7.72 -1.21
N ASN A 30 -13.79 -7.36 -0.64
CA ASN A 30 -13.32 -5.98 -0.60
C ASN A 30 -13.27 -5.45 -2.03
N VAL A 31 -14.24 -4.59 -2.37
CA VAL A 31 -14.09 -3.65 -3.48
C VAL A 31 -13.18 -2.57 -2.91
N SER A 32 -11.90 -2.62 -3.24
CA SER A 32 -10.98 -1.56 -2.82
C SER A 32 -11.39 -0.26 -3.52
N GLY A 33 -11.64 0.79 -2.74
CA GLY A 33 -11.83 2.15 -3.27
C GLY A 33 -10.51 2.78 -3.67
N ASP A 34 -10.48 4.11 -3.84
CA ASP A 34 -9.25 4.83 -4.18
C ASP A 34 -8.10 4.56 -3.20
N LEU A 35 -6.87 4.51 -3.72
CA LEU A 35 -5.68 4.41 -2.90
C LEU A 35 -5.24 5.82 -2.46
N LYS A 36 -5.27 6.08 -1.14
CA LYS A 36 -4.70 7.29 -0.53
C LYS A 36 -3.30 7.01 0.00
N ILE A 37 -2.32 7.81 -0.45
CA ILE A 37 -0.94 7.81 0.02
C ILE A 37 -0.70 9.11 0.78
N LEU A 38 -0.35 9.03 2.06
CA LEU A 38 0.05 10.20 2.85
C LEU A 38 1.49 10.58 2.54
N LYS A 39 1.73 11.83 2.15
CA LYS A 39 3.08 12.30 1.79
C LYS A 39 4.05 12.26 2.96
N SER A 40 3.55 12.42 4.18
CA SER A 40 4.34 12.31 5.42
C SER A 40 4.94 10.92 5.63
N GLU A 41 4.41 9.89 4.97
CA GLU A 41 4.94 8.52 5.04
C GLU A 41 5.94 8.21 3.92
N VAL A 42 6.13 9.12 2.96
CA VAL A 42 7.01 8.91 1.81
C VAL A 42 8.36 9.57 2.06
N SER A 43 9.41 8.77 1.96
CA SER A 43 10.80 9.19 2.12
C SER A 43 11.61 8.84 0.87
N GLU A 44 12.91 9.04 0.95
CA GLU A 44 13.90 8.63 -0.04
C GLU A 44 14.04 7.09 -0.09
N ILE A 45 13.47 6.37 0.88
CA ILE A 45 13.23 4.93 0.85
C ILE A 45 11.81 4.68 0.36
N ALA A 46 11.69 3.94 -0.73
CA ALA A 46 10.45 3.57 -1.40
C ALA A 46 9.55 2.79 -0.46
N LYS A 47 8.34 3.31 -0.29
CA LYS A 47 7.25 2.61 0.39
C LYS A 47 6.39 1.93 -0.66
N PHE A 48 5.96 0.71 -0.34
CA PHE A 48 5.20 -0.16 -1.23
C PHE A 48 3.81 -0.38 -0.63
N TYR A 49 2.80 0.14 -1.31
CA TYR A 49 1.41 0.18 -0.88
C TYR A 49 0.64 -0.97 -1.53
N PRO A 50 0.22 -1.99 -0.78
CA PRO A 50 -0.58 -3.07 -1.33
C PRO A 50 -1.98 -2.57 -1.71
N TYR A 51 -2.52 -3.09 -2.79
CA TYR A 51 -3.85 -2.78 -3.28
C TYR A 51 -4.52 -4.06 -3.81
N LYS A 52 -5.85 -4.14 -3.77
CA LYS A 52 -6.59 -5.31 -4.29
C LYS A 52 -7.69 -4.91 -5.27
N ALA A 53 -7.44 -5.11 -6.56
CA ALA A 53 -8.42 -4.93 -7.63
C ALA A 53 -9.25 -6.21 -7.80
N GLY A 54 -10.38 -6.31 -7.08
CA GLY A 54 -11.21 -7.50 -6.99
C GLY A 54 -10.48 -8.70 -6.39
N ARG A 55 -9.97 -9.61 -7.23
CA ARG A 55 -9.17 -10.79 -6.79
C ARG A 55 -7.68 -10.66 -7.09
N ILE A 56 -7.27 -9.62 -7.81
CA ILE A 56 -5.88 -9.42 -8.21
C ILE A 56 -5.22 -8.51 -7.16
N ASN A 57 -4.14 -9.01 -6.55
CA ASN A 57 -3.28 -8.19 -5.71
C ASN A 57 -2.38 -7.35 -6.59
N MET A 58 -2.24 -6.08 -6.24
CA MET A 58 -1.42 -5.08 -6.89
C MET A 58 -0.56 -4.38 -5.85
N GLU A 59 0.40 -3.60 -6.31
CA GLU A 59 1.20 -2.77 -5.42
C GLU A 59 1.63 -1.49 -6.13
N VAL A 60 1.48 -0.37 -5.45
CA VAL A 60 1.98 0.93 -5.86
C VAL A 60 3.24 1.22 -5.06
N LEU A 61 4.29 1.71 -5.71
CA LEU A 61 5.46 2.27 -5.04
C LEU A 61 5.36 3.80 -5.02
N ALA A 62 5.78 4.39 -3.91
CA ALA A 62 6.02 5.82 -3.80
C ALA A 62 7.38 6.09 -3.14
N VAL A 63 8.13 7.04 -3.70
CA VAL A 63 9.49 7.39 -3.23
C VAL A 63 9.79 8.85 -3.54
N LYS A 64 10.48 9.54 -2.64
CA LYS A 64 10.91 10.93 -2.84
C LYS A 64 12.19 10.96 -3.68
N ALA A 65 12.16 11.71 -4.78
CA ALA A 65 13.29 11.94 -5.66
C ALA A 65 14.20 13.07 -5.15
N SER A 66 15.37 13.23 -5.77
CA SER A 66 16.36 14.25 -5.39
C SER A 66 15.85 15.69 -5.58
N ASP A 67 14.91 15.89 -6.50
CA ASP A 67 14.22 17.17 -6.72
C ASP A 67 13.09 17.46 -5.69
N GLY A 68 12.97 16.62 -4.65
CA GLY A 68 12.00 16.77 -3.58
C GLY A 68 10.58 16.30 -3.93
N THR A 69 10.32 15.96 -5.19
CA THR A 69 8.99 15.48 -5.62
C THR A 69 8.81 14.00 -5.32
N ILE A 70 7.56 13.59 -5.02
CA ILE A 70 7.23 12.18 -4.82
C ILE A 70 6.93 11.53 -6.17
N ARG A 71 7.65 10.44 -6.46
CA ARG A 71 7.43 9.57 -7.61
C ARG A 71 6.46 8.47 -7.27
N THR A 72 5.54 8.18 -8.19
CA THR A 72 4.60 7.05 -8.06
C THR A 72 4.61 6.16 -9.28
N ALA A 73 4.60 4.86 -9.06
CA ALA A 73 4.51 3.84 -10.11
C ALA A 73 3.78 2.59 -9.59
N LEU A 74 3.21 1.80 -10.50
CA LEU A 74 2.84 0.42 -10.21
C LEU A 74 4.13 -0.40 -10.08
N ASN A 75 4.20 -1.29 -9.09
CA ASN A 75 5.37 -2.15 -8.85
C ASN A 75 5.45 -3.35 -9.82
N THR A 76 5.40 -3.05 -11.12
CA THR A 76 5.47 -3.99 -12.24
C THR A 76 5.98 -3.29 -13.50
N CYS A 77 6.28 -4.00 -14.59
CA CYS A 77 6.59 -3.41 -15.91
C CYS A 77 6.01 -4.19 -17.08
N GLN A 78 5.88 -3.52 -18.23
CA GLN A 78 5.24 -4.06 -19.43
C GLN A 78 5.98 -5.27 -20.03
N VAL A 79 7.27 -5.40 -19.76
CA VAL A 79 8.10 -6.49 -20.30
C VAL A 79 8.09 -7.72 -19.40
N CYS A 80 8.28 -7.54 -18.09
CA CYS A 80 8.50 -8.66 -17.18
C CYS A 80 7.27 -9.11 -16.41
N PHE A 81 6.12 -8.40 -16.49
CA PHE A 81 4.96 -8.69 -15.66
C PHE A 81 4.49 -10.16 -15.72
N ALA A 82 4.48 -10.75 -16.92
CA ALA A 82 3.99 -12.11 -17.14
C ALA A 82 4.81 -13.18 -16.40
N SER A 83 6.09 -12.90 -16.07
CA SER A 83 6.94 -13.81 -15.27
C SER A 83 6.44 -14.01 -13.83
N GLY A 84 5.71 -13.01 -13.32
CA GLY A 84 5.36 -12.88 -11.91
C GLY A 84 6.45 -12.30 -11.01
N LYS A 85 7.68 -12.15 -11.52
CA LYS A 85 8.82 -11.57 -10.80
C LYS A 85 9.16 -10.15 -11.25
N GLY A 86 8.36 -9.56 -12.14
CA GLY A 86 8.59 -8.24 -12.73
C GLY A 86 8.40 -7.05 -11.80
N TYR A 87 8.65 -7.21 -10.49
CA TYR A 87 8.52 -6.17 -9.47
C TYR A 87 9.88 -5.62 -9.05
N TYR A 88 9.87 -4.53 -8.31
CA TYR A 88 11.05 -3.76 -7.95
C TYR A 88 11.32 -3.82 -6.46
N LYS A 89 12.60 -3.76 -6.12
CA LYS A 89 13.11 -3.45 -4.78
C LYS A 89 14.12 -2.34 -4.89
N GLN A 90 14.15 -1.46 -3.90
CA GLN A 90 15.17 -0.43 -3.84
C GLN A 90 16.50 -0.98 -3.36
N GLN A 91 17.58 -0.51 -3.97
CA GLN A 91 18.94 -0.66 -3.48
C GLN A 91 19.67 0.67 -3.70
N GLY A 92 20.02 1.36 -2.61
CA GLY A 92 20.60 2.70 -2.71
C GLY A 92 19.63 3.68 -3.38
N ASP A 93 20.10 4.37 -4.42
CA ASP A 93 19.34 5.34 -5.21
C ASP A 93 18.67 4.74 -6.46
N GLU A 94 18.56 3.41 -6.52
CA GLU A 94 18.01 2.66 -7.66
C GLU A 94 16.87 1.72 -7.27
N LEU A 95 15.93 1.54 -8.18
CA LEU A 95 14.98 0.42 -8.19
C LEU A 95 15.49 -0.68 -9.11
N ILE A 96 15.51 -1.92 -8.60
CA ILE A 96 16.00 -3.10 -9.32
C ILE A 96 14.86 -4.06 -9.61
N CYS A 97 14.65 -4.41 -10.88
CA CYS A 97 13.68 -5.43 -11.26
C CYS A 97 14.13 -6.82 -10.77
N GLN A 98 13.25 -7.53 -10.07
CA GLN A 98 13.52 -8.84 -9.50
C GLN A 98 13.40 -10.00 -10.51
N ASN A 99 13.04 -9.70 -11.76
CA ASN A 99 13.06 -10.66 -12.86
C ASN A 99 14.33 -10.55 -13.70
N CYS A 100 14.59 -9.36 -14.27
CA CYS A 100 15.66 -9.17 -15.26
C CYS A 100 16.90 -8.42 -14.74
N GLY A 101 16.86 -7.89 -13.51
CA GLY A 101 17.99 -7.18 -12.90
C GLY A 101 18.22 -5.74 -13.41
N ASN A 102 17.38 -5.23 -14.32
CA ASN A 102 17.46 -3.84 -14.77
C ASN A 102 17.32 -2.87 -13.60
N ARG A 103 18.06 -1.76 -13.68
CA ARG A 103 18.22 -0.74 -12.64
C ARG A 103 17.71 0.60 -13.16
N PHE A 104 17.01 1.32 -12.29
CA PHE A 104 16.41 2.61 -12.61
C PHE A 104 16.70 3.57 -11.47
N LYS A 105 17.29 4.72 -11.78
CA LYS A 105 17.51 5.77 -10.77
C LYS A 105 16.16 6.28 -10.29
N ILE A 106 16.04 6.57 -8.99
CA ILE A 106 14.79 7.09 -8.40
C ILE A 106 14.30 8.34 -9.16
N ASP A 107 15.22 9.19 -9.61
CA ASP A 107 14.89 10.42 -10.35
C ASP A 107 14.24 10.18 -11.72
N GLN A 108 14.37 8.98 -12.28
CA GLN A 108 13.77 8.57 -13.56
C GLN A 108 12.36 8.02 -13.41
N ILE A 109 12.00 7.57 -12.20
CA ILE A 109 10.70 6.97 -11.93
C ILE A 109 9.60 7.99 -12.22
N GLU A 110 8.47 7.52 -12.76
CA GLU A 110 7.35 8.34 -13.26
C GLU A 110 7.64 9.15 -14.53
N LYS A 111 8.89 9.56 -14.77
CA LYS A 111 9.29 10.37 -15.94
C LYS A 111 9.50 9.54 -17.19
N ILE A 112 10.17 8.39 -17.08
CA ILE A 112 10.44 7.49 -18.20
C ILE A 112 9.33 6.43 -18.27
N ARG A 113 8.79 6.20 -19.48
CA ARG A 113 7.67 5.30 -19.72
C ARG A 113 8.08 4.12 -20.60
N GLY A 114 7.35 3.01 -20.43
CA GLY A 114 7.44 1.85 -21.30
C GLY A 114 8.63 0.93 -21.04
N GLY A 115 8.57 -0.25 -21.65
CA GLY A 115 9.61 -1.26 -21.55
C GLY A 115 9.75 -1.82 -20.13
N CYS A 116 11.00 -1.91 -19.65
CA CYS A 116 11.32 -2.41 -18.32
C CYS A 116 11.22 -1.37 -17.20
N ASN A 117 10.78 -0.14 -17.46
CA ASN A 117 10.57 0.83 -16.37
C ASN A 117 9.36 0.42 -15.52
N PRO A 118 9.34 0.71 -14.20
CA PRO A 118 8.11 0.62 -13.42
C PRO A 118 6.99 1.39 -14.11
N VAL A 119 5.79 0.81 -14.20
CA VAL A 119 4.68 1.46 -14.94
C VAL A 119 4.28 2.75 -14.21
N PRO A 120 4.45 3.93 -14.81
CA PRO A 120 4.36 5.19 -14.11
C PRO A 120 2.91 5.56 -13.80
N ILE A 121 2.68 6.19 -12.65
CA ILE A 121 1.41 6.83 -12.30
C ILE A 121 1.65 8.34 -12.37
N THR A 122 1.41 8.91 -13.54
CA THR A 122 1.73 10.32 -13.84
C THR A 122 0.69 11.27 -13.27
N LYS A 123 0.97 12.58 -13.31
CA LYS A 123 0.08 13.64 -12.83
C LYS A 123 -1.35 13.56 -13.37
N GLU A 124 -1.54 13.07 -14.59
CA GLU A 124 -2.89 12.93 -15.19
C GLU A 124 -3.68 11.74 -14.60
N ASN A 125 -3.01 10.82 -13.93
CA ASN A 125 -3.55 9.57 -13.39
C ASN A 125 -3.65 9.58 -11.85
N LYS A 126 -3.38 10.72 -11.22
CA LYS A 126 -3.47 10.90 -9.77
C LYS A 126 -3.92 12.31 -9.42
N THR A 127 -4.56 12.47 -8.28
CA THR A 127 -4.80 13.79 -7.67
C THR A 127 -3.82 13.96 -6.51
N GLU A 128 -3.32 15.17 -6.32
CA GLU A 128 -2.34 15.46 -5.27
C GLU A 128 -2.65 16.81 -4.64
N ASP A 129 -2.75 16.85 -3.31
CA ASP A 129 -2.86 18.06 -2.49
C ASP A 129 -1.62 18.18 -1.57
N GLU A 130 -1.65 19.02 -0.54
CA GLU A 130 -0.51 19.18 0.37
C GLU A 130 -0.24 17.94 1.24
N GLU A 131 -1.29 17.19 1.58
CA GLU A 131 -1.22 16.07 2.53
C GLU A 131 -1.01 14.73 1.82
N SER A 132 -1.61 14.57 0.65
CA SER A 132 -1.85 13.24 0.07
C SER A 132 -1.81 13.18 -1.44
N ILE A 133 -1.58 11.96 -1.92
CA ILE A 133 -1.69 11.55 -3.32
C ILE A 133 -2.82 10.51 -3.38
N ILE A 134 -3.77 10.70 -4.29
CA ILE A 134 -4.91 9.82 -4.52
C ILE A 134 -4.79 9.18 -5.90
N ILE A 135 -4.86 7.86 -5.95
CA ILE A 135 -4.88 7.07 -7.19
C ILE A 135 -6.25 6.39 -7.28
N SER A 136 -6.97 6.65 -8.36
CA SER A 136 -8.35 6.21 -8.47
C SER A 136 -8.49 4.70 -8.59
N GLN A 137 -9.57 4.15 -8.06
CA GLN A 137 -9.94 2.76 -8.27
C GLN A 137 -10.00 2.41 -9.77
N ALA A 138 -10.52 3.32 -10.60
CA ALA A 138 -10.63 3.13 -12.04
C ALA A 138 -9.26 2.90 -12.70
N PHE A 139 -8.25 3.71 -12.33
CA PHE A 139 -6.88 3.53 -12.81
C PHE A 139 -6.32 2.16 -12.40
N MET A 140 -6.55 1.74 -11.14
CA MET A 140 -6.10 0.45 -10.65
C MET A 140 -6.78 -0.72 -11.38
N GLU A 141 -8.09 -0.62 -11.63
CA GLU A 141 -8.85 -1.63 -12.37
C GLU A 141 -8.44 -1.74 -13.83
N GLU A 142 -8.11 -0.62 -14.49
CA GLU A 142 -7.58 -0.60 -15.86
C GLU A 142 -6.24 -1.35 -15.99
N HIS A 143 -5.38 -1.24 -14.96
CA HIS A 143 -4.00 -1.75 -15.01
C HIS A 143 -3.80 -3.10 -14.31
N LYS A 144 -4.81 -3.65 -13.64
CA LYS A 144 -4.70 -4.89 -12.84
C LYS A 144 -4.15 -6.09 -13.60
N GLU A 145 -4.34 -6.14 -14.92
CA GLU A 145 -3.87 -7.26 -15.76
C GLU A 145 -2.34 -7.39 -15.76
N LEU A 146 -1.61 -6.29 -15.50
CA LEU A 146 -0.16 -6.30 -15.28
C LEU A 146 0.25 -7.02 -13.99
N PHE A 147 -0.70 -7.43 -13.16
CA PHE A 147 -0.47 -8.15 -11.92
C PHE A 147 -1.08 -9.56 -11.91
N ARG A 148 -1.70 -10.00 -13.01
CA ARG A 148 -2.37 -11.31 -13.08
C ARG A 148 -1.49 -12.48 -12.64
N ASN A 149 -0.20 -12.44 -12.97
CA ASN A 149 0.77 -13.49 -12.65
C ASN A 149 1.70 -13.12 -11.49
N TRP A 150 1.44 -12.04 -10.77
CA TRP A 150 2.36 -11.47 -9.79
C TRP A 150 2.61 -12.42 -8.61
N LYS A 151 3.89 -12.64 -8.25
CA LYS A 151 4.36 -13.65 -7.28
C LYS A 151 5.21 -13.03 -6.17
N LYS A 152 5.01 -11.74 -5.88
CA LYS A 152 5.68 -11.10 -4.74
C LYS A 152 5.13 -11.63 -3.42
#